data_AF-A0A7K8VT93-F1
#
_entry.id   AF-A0A7K8VT93-F1
#
_cell.length_a   1.000
_cell.length_b   1.000
_cell.length_c   1.000
_cell.angle_alpha   90.00
_cell.angle_beta   90.00
_cell.angle_gamma   90.00
#
_symmetry.space_group_name_H-M   'P 1'
#
loop_
_entity.id
_entity.type
_entity.pdbx_description
1 polymer ?
#
loop_
_entity_poly.entity_id
_entity_poly.type
_entity_poly.pdbx_seq_one_letter_code
_entity_poly.pdbx_strand_id
1 'polypeptide(L)'
;QIRGRYKSKLHSVTDCIVGLTVEQKCELVERELTEVKDEIQRMKEDSEQTLQNLEAVIEEADVWWADIKKAISDFEKDIMSTMSSKKGSLTASEKVLRYLEEKNRQRDLLREKLLSKNYLLKDYKKKLEQQLSQKDQMGETLCEVQVQQLQVRNAQYQEKIKEKNEELVQLKLTSQKTVQLLNFYKRKLQDAMETSTSLLKDISQRKELLKKIQREAALVEEQRAEAESVNRQLRKKLSEYRVPPVLSYIWKKMAVTDLENSIKVWQRKVAIAEMTLQSYRRAWNQVKMSGNRH
;
A
#
# COMPACT_ATOMS: atom_id res chain seq x y z
N GLN A 1 -96.72 -11.52 10.09
CA GLN A 1 -95.74 -11.81 9.02
C GLN A 1 -94.34 -11.70 9.63
N ILE A 2 -93.79 -12.78 10.17
CA ILE A 2 -92.84 -13.71 9.54
C ILE A 2 -91.53 -13.06 9.06
N ARG A 3 -90.48 -13.37 9.84
CA ARG A 3 -89.06 -13.62 9.53
C ARG A 3 -88.20 -12.56 8.85
N GLY A 4 -87.07 -12.31 9.49
CA GLY A 4 -85.81 -11.92 8.85
C GLY A 4 -84.62 -11.96 9.82
N ARG A 5 -84.27 -13.15 10.33
CA ARG A 5 -83.07 -13.37 11.15
C ARG A 5 -81.86 -13.53 10.23
N TYR A 6 -80.98 -12.54 10.16
CA TYR A 6 -79.63 -12.71 9.64
C TYR A 6 -78.61 -12.39 10.73
N LYS A 7 -77.84 -13.43 11.07
CA LYS A 7 -76.67 -13.40 11.92
C LYS A 7 -75.56 -12.63 11.20
N SER A 8 -74.98 -11.61 11.83
CA SER A 8 -73.59 -11.25 11.59
C SER A 8 -72.77 -11.69 12.81
N LYS A 9 -71.74 -12.49 12.51
CA LYS A 9 -70.83 -13.12 13.45
C LYS A 9 -70.13 -12.06 14.30
N LEU A 10 -70.16 -12.28 15.61
CA LEU A 10 -69.10 -11.90 16.53
C LEU A 10 -67.77 -12.41 15.97
N HIS A 11 -66.93 -11.50 15.50
CA HIS A 11 -65.49 -11.68 15.59
C HIS A 11 -65.00 -10.90 16.80
N SER A 12 -64.94 -11.60 17.93
CA SER A 12 -63.99 -11.25 18.98
C SER A 12 -62.60 -11.60 18.45
N VAL A 13 -61.88 -10.61 17.97
CA VAL A 13 -60.43 -10.65 17.91
C VAL A 13 -60.03 -9.27 18.40
N THR A 14 -59.75 -9.21 19.71
CA THR A 14 -58.92 -8.19 20.36
C THR A 14 -58.90 -6.85 19.64
N ASP A 15 -59.56 -5.85 20.23
CA ASP A 15 -59.02 -4.48 20.25
C ASP A 15 -57.61 -4.58 20.83
N CYS A 16 -56.68 -5.04 20.01
CA CYS A 16 -55.27 -4.89 20.21
C CYS A 16 -55.13 -3.39 20.07
N ILE A 17 -55.16 -2.68 21.20
CA ILE A 17 -54.57 -1.37 21.30
C ILE A 17 -53.14 -1.63 20.85
N VAL A 18 -52.88 -1.45 19.54
CA VAL A 18 -51.56 -1.57 18.95
C VAL A 18 -50.80 -0.44 19.62
N GLY A 19 -50.09 -0.78 20.69
CA GLY A 19 -49.26 0.16 21.40
C GLY A 19 -48.30 0.75 20.39
N LEU A 20 -48.20 2.08 20.37
CA LEU A 20 -47.24 2.78 19.53
C LEU A 20 -45.87 2.10 19.67
N THR A 21 -45.22 1.83 18.54
CA THR A 21 -43.88 1.25 18.55
C THR A 21 -42.93 2.21 19.26
N VAL A 22 -41.81 1.70 19.76
CA VAL A 22 -40.81 2.55 20.45
C VAL A 22 -40.37 3.70 19.54
N GLU A 23 -40.23 3.45 18.24
CA GLU A 23 -39.91 4.49 17.24
C GLU A 23 -41.02 5.54 17.14
N GLN A 24 -42.29 5.14 17.02
CA GLN A 24 -43.42 6.08 17.00
C GLN A 24 -43.54 6.91 18.28
N LYS A 25 -43.18 6.32 19.43
CA LYS A 25 -43.12 7.04 20.71
C LYS A 25 -41.95 8.03 20.74
N CYS A 26 -40.79 7.67 20.22
CA CYS A 26 -39.65 8.60 20.09
C CYS A 26 -40.00 9.75 19.15
N GLU A 27 -40.59 9.48 17.98
CA GLU A 27 -41.05 10.51 17.04
C GLU A 27 -42.08 11.45 17.66
N LEU A 28 -43.03 10.91 18.45
CA LEU A 28 -44.01 11.72 19.18
C LEU A 28 -43.32 12.59 20.24
N VAL A 29 -42.39 12.02 21.03
CA VAL A 29 -41.64 12.76 22.05
C VAL A 29 -40.79 13.86 21.42
N GLU A 30 -40.13 13.59 20.29
CA GLU A 30 -39.35 14.59 19.57
C GLU A 30 -40.24 15.74 19.06
N ARG A 31 -41.43 15.41 18.52
CA ARG A 31 -42.40 16.41 18.07
C ARG A 31 -42.92 17.27 19.22
N GLU A 32 -43.36 16.65 20.31
CA GLU A 32 -43.82 17.35 21.51
C GLU A 32 -42.69 18.23 22.09
N LEU A 33 -41.45 17.73 22.07
CA LEU A 33 -40.28 18.50 22.51
C LEU A 33 -40.06 19.73 21.62
N THR A 34 -40.20 19.59 20.29
CA THR A 34 -40.14 20.75 19.38
C THR A 34 -41.29 21.73 19.61
N GLU A 35 -42.52 21.25 19.80
CA GLU A 35 -43.70 22.10 20.03
C GLU A 35 -43.58 22.89 21.34
N VAL A 36 -43.15 22.23 22.42
CA VAL A 36 -42.90 22.89 23.71
C VAL A 36 -41.75 23.89 23.62
N LYS A 37 -40.69 23.59 22.86
CA LYS A 37 -39.61 24.55 22.62
C LYS A 37 -40.13 25.79 21.89
N ASP A 38 -40.92 25.60 20.86
CA ASP A 38 -41.51 26.70 20.09
C ASP A 38 -42.49 27.51 20.95
N GLU A 39 -43.26 26.86 21.83
CA GLU A 39 -44.15 27.54 22.77
C GLU A 39 -43.40 28.36 23.82
N ILE A 40 -42.32 27.80 24.39
CA ILE A 40 -41.43 28.54 25.30
C ILE A 40 -40.84 29.77 24.60
N GLN A 41 -40.43 29.62 23.34
CA GLN A 41 -39.85 30.71 22.57
C GLN A 41 -40.88 31.82 22.29
N ARG A 42 -42.09 31.45 21.85
CA ARG A 42 -43.20 32.42 21.69
C ARG A 42 -43.53 33.14 22.98
N MET A 43 -43.66 32.41 24.09
CA MET A 43 -43.96 33.00 25.39
C MET A 43 -42.85 33.97 25.85
N LYS A 44 -41.59 33.66 25.57
CA LYS A 44 -40.47 34.59 25.84
C LYS A 44 -40.60 35.86 25.02
N GLU A 45 -40.81 35.75 23.71
CA GLU A 45 -40.96 36.90 22.81
C GLU A 45 -42.15 37.79 23.23
N ASP A 46 -43.30 37.18 23.56
CA ASP A 46 -44.47 37.90 24.06
C ASP A 46 -44.20 38.61 25.39
N SER A 47 -43.50 37.93 26.31
CA SER A 47 -43.14 38.50 27.61
C SER A 47 -42.16 39.67 27.48
N GLU A 48 -41.18 39.57 26.58
CA GLU A 48 -40.19 40.60 26.32
C GLU A 48 -40.83 41.82 25.64
N GLN A 49 -41.70 41.58 24.65
CA GLN A 49 -42.48 42.65 24.03
C GLN A 49 -43.37 43.37 25.05
N THR A 50 -44.01 42.62 25.96
CA THR A 50 -44.84 43.20 27.02
C THR A 50 -44.00 44.02 27.99
N LEU A 51 -42.82 43.53 28.38
CA LEU A 51 -41.90 44.22 29.26
C LEU A 51 -41.42 45.54 28.62
N GLN A 52 -41.00 45.52 27.37
CA GLN A 52 -40.60 46.72 26.63
C GLN A 52 -41.73 47.75 26.52
N ASN A 53 -42.97 47.29 26.31
CA ASN A 53 -44.14 48.17 26.26
C ASN A 53 -44.39 48.82 27.64
N LEU A 54 -44.28 48.06 28.73
CA LEU A 54 -44.46 48.58 30.09
C LEU A 54 -43.36 49.59 30.45
N GLU A 55 -42.11 49.30 30.10
CA GLU A 55 -40.99 50.24 30.28
C GLU A 55 -41.24 51.55 29.53
N ALA A 56 -41.65 51.48 28.26
CA ALA A 56 -41.98 52.67 27.47
C ALA A 56 -43.13 53.50 28.09
N VAL A 57 -44.15 52.84 28.66
CA VAL A 57 -45.26 53.52 29.35
C VAL A 57 -44.79 54.20 30.64
N ILE A 58 -43.89 53.56 31.40
CA ILE A 58 -43.32 54.15 32.62
C ILE A 58 -42.48 55.40 32.26
N GLU A 59 -41.61 55.29 31.27
CA GLU A 59 -40.80 56.43 30.80
C GLU A 59 -41.68 57.59 30.31
N GLU A 60 -42.74 57.28 29.57
CA GLU A 60 -43.73 58.29 29.16
C GLU A 60 -44.37 58.96 30.40
N ALA A 61 -44.86 58.16 31.35
CA ALA A 61 -45.49 58.69 32.56
C ALA A 61 -44.54 59.60 33.38
N ASP A 62 -43.26 59.24 33.47
CA ASP A 62 -42.23 60.05 34.15
C ASP A 62 -42.00 61.40 33.44
N VAL A 63 -41.94 61.41 32.11
CA VAL A 63 -41.83 62.65 31.32
C VAL A 63 -43.07 63.52 31.53
N TRP A 64 -44.26 62.94 31.44
CA TRP A 64 -45.53 63.65 31.67
C TRP A 64 -45.60 64.23 33.09
N TRP A 65 -45.16 63.48 34.10
CA TRP A 65 -45.14 63.94 35.48
C TRP A 65 -44.19 65.13 35.67
N ALA A 66 -43.00 65.07 35.07
CA ALA A 66 -42.04 66.17 35.08
C ALA A 66 -42.62 67.43 34.41
N ASP A 67 -43.29 67.28 33.27
CA ASP A 67 -43.94 68.38 32.55
C ASP A 67 -45.09 69.01 33.34
N ILE A 68 -45.95 68.19 33.99
CA ILE A 68 -47.03 68.68 34.85
C ILE A 68 -46.45 69.46 36.03
N LYS A 69 -45.44 68.91 36.72
CA LYS A 69 -44.80 69.58 37.86
C LYS A 69 -44.20 70.92 37.45
N LYS A 70 -43.58 70.99 36.27
CA LYS A 70 -43.07 72.23 35.70
C LYS A 70 -44.21 73.20 35.37
N ALA A 71 -45.28 72.73 34.75
CA ALA A 71 -46.44 73.55 34.41
C ALA A 71 -47.13 74.16 35.65
N ILE A 72 -47.20 73.41 36.76
CA ILE A 72 -47.69 73.90 38.05
C ILE A 72 -46.75 75.00 38.58
N SER A 73 -45.45 74.74 38.63
CA SER A 73 -44.46 75.72 39.12
C SER A 73 -44.44 77.00 38.26
N ASP A 74 -44.54 76.87 36.94
CA ASP A 74 -44.61 78.00 36.01
C ASP A 74 -45.89 78.81 36.24
N PHE A 75 -47.03 78.14 36.43
CA PHE A 75 -48.31 78.80 36.71
C PHE A 75 -48.31 79.56 38.03
N GLU A 76 -47.81 78.93 39.12
CA GLU A 76 -47.66 79.58 40.42
C GLU A 76 -46.75 80.80 40.33
N LYS A 77 -45.63 80.68 39.61
CA LYS A 77 -44.71 81.79 39.40
C LYS A 77 -45.34 82.92 38.59
N ASP A 78 -45.95 82.63 37.44
CA ASP A 78 -46.40 83.65 36.50
C ASP A 78 -47.73 84.31 36.94
N ILE A 79 -48.64 83.53 37.52
CA ILE A 79 -49.97 83.99 37.94
C ILE A 79 -49.99 84.35 39.43
N MET A 80 -49.59 83.44 40.33
CA MET A 80 -49.81 83.64 41.77
C MET A 80 -48.88 84.70 42.38
N SER A 81 -47.61 84.77 41.97
CA SER A 81 -46.69 85.82 42.45
C SER A 81 -47.16 87.22 42.02
N THR A 82 -47.65 87.34 40.79
CA THR A 82 -48.10 88.59 40.18
C THR A 82 -49.42 89.08 40.78
N MET A 83 -50.30 88.16 41.15
CA MET A 83 -51.62 88.43 41.74
C MET A 83 -51.57 88.94 43.19
N SER A 84 -50.49 88.65 43.93
CA SER A 84 -50.31 89.12 45.31
C SER A 84 -50.04 90.65 45.42
N SER A 85 -49.65 91.31 44.32
CA SER A 85 -49.12 92.69 44.33
C SER A 85 -50.11 93.79 43.92
N LYS A 86 -51.25 93.48 43.29
CA LYS A 86 -52.23 94.49 42.84
C LYS A 86 -53.67 94.06 43.13
N LYS A 87 -54.35 94.82 43.99
CA LYS A 87 -55.77 94.68 44.33
C LYS A 87 -56.63 95.10 43.13
N GLY A 88 -56.97 94.15 42.23
CA GLY A 88 -57.91 94.37 41.13
C GLY A 88 -58.29 93.08 40.41
N SER A 89 -59.55 92.65 40.51
CA SER A 89 -60.05 91.38 39.97
C SER A 89 -60.10 91.32 38.43
N LEU A 90 -60.22 92.47 37.75
CA LEU A 90 -60.34 92.53 36.29
C LEU A 90 -59.01 92.23 35.58
N THR A 91 -57.89 92.77 36.08
CA THR A 91 -56.53 92.52 35.54
C THR A 91 -56.04 91.09 35.79
N ALA A 92 -56.62 90.41 36.78
CA ALA A 92 -56.35 89.02 37.10
C ALA A 92 -56.84 88.06 36.01
N SER A 93 -58.11 88.21 35.63
CA SER A 93 -58.77 87.37 34.63
C SER A 93 -58.09 87.48 33.27
N GLU A 94 -57.74 88.71 32.85
CA GLU A 94 -57.07 88.97 31.59
C GLU A 94 -55.63 88.39 31.52
N LYS A 95 -54.94 88.29 32.65
CA LYS A 95 -53.63 87.61 32.70
C LYS A 95 -53.75 86.10 32.59
N VAL A 96 -54.74 85.51 33.25
CA VAL A 96 -55.04 84.07 33.12
C VAL A 96 -55.42 83.74 31.69
N LEU A 97 -56.24 84.57 31.04
CA LEU A 97 -56.62 84.38 29.63
C LEU A 97 -55.40 84.40 28.70
N ARG A 98 -54.53 85.42 28.82
CA ARG A 98 -53.30 85.49 28.01
C ARG A 98 -52.35 84.31 28.25
N TYR A 99 -52.23 83.84 29.50
CA TYR A 99 -51.45 82.64 29.82
C TYR A 99 -52.02 81.40 29.13
N LEU A 100 -53.34 81.21 29.15
CA LEU A 100 -54.00 80.10 28.48
C LEU A 100 -53.83 80.17 26.96
N GLU A 101 -53.96 81.35 26.36
CA GLU A 101 -53.73 81.58 24.93
C GLU A 101 -52.29 81.26 24.52
N GLU A 102 -51.29 81.74 25.26
CA GLU A 102 -49.88 81.47 25.00
C GLU A 102 -49.55 79.97 25.16
N LYS A 103 -50.08 79.30 26.21
CA LYS A 103 -49.90 77.85 26.39
C LYS A 103 -50.58 77.04 25.29
N ASN A 104 -51.76 77.46 24.83
CA ASN A 104 -52.41 76.83 23.67
C ASN A 104 -51.56 76.97 22.41
N ARG A 105 -51.01 78.16 22.15
CA ARG A 105 -50.12 78.42 21.01
C ARG A 105 -48.85 77.55 21.07
N GLN A 106 -48.22 77.42 22.24
CA GLN A 106 -47.06 76.54 22.44
C GLN A 106 -47.39 75.07 22.19
N ARG A 107 -48.56 74.61 22.66
CA ARG A 107 -49.03 73.24 22.42
C ARG A 107 -49.28 72.97 20.93
N ASP A 108 -49.87 73.93 20.21
CA ASP A 108 -50.11 73.77 18.77
C ASP A 108 -48.79 73.72 17.97
N LEU A 109 -47.81 74.55 18.31
CA LEU A 109 -46.45 74.47 17.73
C LEU A 109 -45.77 73.12 17.99
N LEU A 110 -45.89 72.59 19.22
CA LEU A 110 -45.35 71.27 19.55
C LEU A 110 -46.07 70.16 18.77
N ARG A 111 -47.39 70.25 18.62
CA ARG A 111 -48.19 69.31 17.82
C ARG A 111 -47.69 69.27 16.37
N GLU A 112 -47.51 70.43 15.73
CA GLU A 112 -47.01 70.50 14.35
C GLU A 112 -45.59 69.89 14.22
N LYS A 113 -44.71 70.17 15.19
CA LYS A 113 -43.37 69.57 15.25
C LYS A 113 -43.41 68.04 15.40
N LEU A 114 -44.29 67.52 16.24
CA LEU A 114 -44.44 66.07 16.43
C LEU A 114 -45.04 65.41 15.18
N LEU A 115 -46.05 66.01 14.56
CA LEU A 115 -46.65 65.51 13.33
C LEU A 115 -45.62 65.41 12.20
N SER A 116 -44.86 66.48 11.95
CA SER A 116 -43.80 66.48 10.94
C SER A 116 -42.74 65.41 11.20
N LYS A 117 -42.30 65.23 12.45
CA LYS A 117 -41.36 64.15 12.83
C LYS A 117 -41.97 62.76 12.62
N ASN A 118 -43.25 62.58 12.95
CA ASN A 118 -43.96 61.30 12.74
C ASN A 118 -44.05 60.95 11.25
N TYR A 119 -44.40 61.91 10.38
CA TYR A 119 -44.41 61.71 8.92
C TYR A 119 -43.03 61.27 8.40
N LEU A 120 -41.95 61.97 8.80
CA LEU A 120 -40.58 61.61 8.42
C LEU A 120 -40.19 60.20 8.85
N LEU A 121 -40.49 59.82 10.10
CA LEU A 121 -40.21 58.48 10.63
C LEU A 121 -41.02 57.41 9.91
N LYS A 122 -42.29 57.68 9.58
CA LYS A 122 -43.14 56.76 8.83
C LYS A 122 -42.62 56.51 7.42
N ASP A 123 -42.17 57.56 6.74
CA ASP A 123 -41.55 57.44 5.42
C ASP A 123 -40.20 56.71 5.47
N TYR A 124 -39.41 56.95 6.52
CA TYR A 124 -38.15 56.22 6.74
C TYR A 124 -38.39 54.73 7.01
N LYS A 125 -39.37 54.41 7.87
CA LYS A 125 -39.81 53.02 8.14
C LYS A 125 -40.21 52.31 6.84
N LYS A 126 -41.05 52.93 6.00
CA LYS A 126 -41.45 52.36 4.71
C LYS A 126 -40.26 52.09 3.79
N LYS A 127 -39.28 52.99 3.73
CA LYS A 127 -38.06 52.80 2.93
C LYS A 127 -37.25 51.60 3.44
N LEU A 128 -37.11 51.46 4.75
CA LEU A 128 -36.41 50.31 5.35
C LEU A 128 -37.14 48.99 5.08
N GLU A 129 -38.46 48.96 5.27
CA GLU A 129 -39.29 47.79 4.95
C GLU A 129 -39.15 47.38 3.48
N GLN A 130 -39.12 48.35 2.56
CA GLN A 130 -38.94 48.09 1.13
C GLN A 130 -37.53 47.54 0.83
N GLN A 131 -36.49 48.06 1.46
CA GLN A 131 -35.12 47.55 1.32
C GLN A 131 -35.00 46.11 1.85
N LEU A 132 -35.62 45.83 2.99
CA LEU A 132 -35.66 44.49 3.58
C LEU A 132 -36.32 43.51 2.61
N SER A 133 -37.51 43.83 2.12
CA SER A 133 -38.25 42.99 1.19
C SER A 133 -37.49 42.72 -0.12
N GLN A 134 -36.78 43.72 -0.65
CA GLN A 134 -35.92 43.54 -1.83
C GLN A 134 -34.73 42.62 -1.55
N LYS A 135 -34.13 42.73 -0.36
CA LYS A 135 -32.99 41.90 0.06
C LYS A 135 -33.41 40.46 0.29
N ASP A 136 -34.57 40.21 0.88
CA ASP A 136 -35.09 38.86 1.10
C ASP A 136 -35.36 38.17 -0.24
N GLN A 137 -36.05 38.84 -1.17
CA GLN A 137 -36.36 38.30 -2.50
C GLN A 137 -35.12 38.03 -3.36
N MET A 138 -34.13 38.93 -3.36
CA MET A 138 -32.87 38.71 -4.09
C MET A 138 -31.94 37.72 -3.41
N GLY A 139 -31.91 37.69 -2.08
CA GLY A 139 -31.00 36.87 -1.29
C GLY A 139 -31.34 35.39 -1.37
N GLU A 140 -32.63 35.07 -1.28
CA GLU A 140 -33.11 33.68 -1.26
C GLU A 140 -32.90 32.99 -2.62
N THR A 141 -33.27 33.66 -3.71
CA THR A 141 -33.13 33.12 -5.08
C THR A 141 -31.68 32.99 -5.55
N LEU A 142 -30.81 33.97 -5.27
CA LEU A 142 -29.39 33.87 -5.63
C LEU A 142 -28.65 32.84 -4.79
N CYS A 143 -28.97 32.73 -3.49
CA CYS A 143 -28.34 31.75 -2.62
C CYS A 143 -28.75 30.32 -3.01
N GLU A 144 -30.03 30.09 -3.30
CA GLU A 144 -30.52 28.78 -3.71
C GLU A 144 -29.90 28.31 -5.04
N VAL A 145 -29.85 29.18 -6.05
CA VAL A 145 -29.21 28.86 -7.35
C VAL A 145 -27.72 28.56 -7.18
N GLN A 146 -27.01 29.33 -6.35
CA GLN A 146 -25.59 29.09 -6.07
C GLN A 146 -25.37 27.76 -5.34
N VAL A 147 -26.22 27.43 -4.36
CA VAL A 147 -26.17 26.15 -3.63
C VAL A 147 -26.44 24.99 -4.58
N GLN A 148 -27.47 25.09 -5.42
CA GLN A 148 -27.78 24.06 -6.43
C GLN A 148 -26.63 23.90 -7.44
N GLN A 149 -26.04 25.00 -7.91
CA GLN A 149 -24.89 24.95 -8.83
C GLN A 149 -23.68 24.26 -8.18
N LEU A 150 -23.40 24.54 -6.90
CA LEU A 150 -22.35 23.87 -6.14
C LEU A 150 -22.65 22.38 -5.96
N GLN A 151 -23.90 22.02 -5.66
CA GLN A 151 -24.31 20.61 -5.54
C GLN A 151 -24.11 19.86 -6.86
N VAL A 152 -24.53 20.43 -7.99
CA VAL A 152 -24.34 19.83 -9.32
C VAL A 152 -22.86 19.67 -9.63
N ARG A 153 -22.04 20.71 -9.42
CA ARG A 153 -20.60 20.66 -9.66
C ARG A 153 -19.91 19.61 -8.76
N ASN A 154 -20.33 19.51 -7.50
CA ASN A 154 -19.78 18.53 -6.57
C ASN A 154 -20.15 17.10 -7.00
N ALA A 155 -21.40 16.87 -7.40
CA ALA A 155 -21.84 15.58 -7.96
C ALA A 155 -21.01 15.18 -9.20
N GLN A 156 -20.78 16.11 -10.13
CA GLN A 156 -19.94 15.88 -11.32
C GLN A 156 -18.49 15.53 -10.95
N TYR A 157 -17.91 16.17 -9.94
CA TYR A 157 -16.56 15.81 -9.48
C TYR A 157 -16.52 14.45 -8.80
N GLN A 158 -17.54 14.10 -8.02
CA GLN A 158 -17.63 12.77 -7.41
C GLN A 158 -17.72 11.66 -8.46
N GLU A 159 -18.48 11.87 -9.54
CA GLU A 159 -18.56 10.92 -10.66
C GLU A 159 -17.20 10.75 -11.35
N LYS A 160 -16.52 11.86 -11.68
CA LYS A 160 -15.15 11.80 -12.25
C LYS A 160 -14.15 11.11 -11.33
N ILE A 161 -14.24 11.31 -10.02
CA ILE A 161 -13.39 10.63 -9.04
C ILE A 161 -13.67 9.12 -9.06
N LYS A 162 -14.95 8.71 -9.13
CA LYS A 162 -15.32 7.29 -9.24
C LYS A 162 -14.77 6.66 -10.52
N GLU A 163 -14.97 7.29 -11.67
CA GLU A 163 -14.43 6.82 -12.96
C GLU A 163 -12.90 6.64 -12.90
N LYS A 164 -12.16 7.64 -12.40
CA LYS A 164 -10.70 7.54 -12.28
C LYS A 164 -10.25 6.48 -11.28
N ASN A 165 -11.01 6.25 -10.21
CA ASN A 165 -10.72 5.17 -9.27
C ASN A 165 -10.95 3.79 -9.90
N GLU A 166 -12.00 3.62 -10.70
CA GLU A 166 -12.25 2.38 -11.44
C GLU A 166 -11.14 2.11 -12.46
N GLU A 167 -10.74 3.11 -13.24
CA GLU A 167 -9.58 3.03 -14.15
C GLU A 167 -8.30 2.64 -13.41
N LEU A 168 -8.03 3.25 -12.26
CA LEU A 168 -6.87 2.95 -11.43
C LEU A 168 -6.88 1.50 -10.94
N VAL A 169 -8.03 0.98 -10.53
CA VAL A 169 -8.17 -0.43 -10.11
C VAL A 169 -7.91 -1.37 -11.29
N GLN A 170 -8.46 -1.09 -12.47
CA GLN A 170 -8.21 -1.90 -13.67
C GLN A 170 -6.72 -1.90 -14.06
N LEU A 171 -6.08 -0.73 -14.03
CA LEU A 171 -4.65 -0.61 -14.32
C LEU A 171 -3.79 -1.35 -13.29
N LYS A 172 -4.14 -1.30 -12.00
CA LYS A 172 -3.46 -2.06 -10.95
C LYS A 172 -3.56 -3.57 -11.18
N LEU A 173 -4.74 -4.09 -11.49
CA LEU A 173 -4.95 -5.51 -11.79
C LEU A 173 -4.15 -5.93 -13.03
N THR A 174 -4.15 -5.11 -14.08
CA THR A 174 -3.41 -5.38 -15.31
C THR A 174 -1.91 -5.37 -15.07
N SER A 175 -1.40 -4.37 -14.35
CA SER A 175 0.00 -4.28 -13.93
C SER A 175 0.42 -5.49 -13.10
N GLN A 176 -0.39 -5.90 -12.12
CA GLN A 176 -0.13 -7.09 -11.31
C GLN A 176 -0.03 -8.35 -12.16
N LYS A 177 -0.97 -8.57 -13.10
CA LYS A 177 -0.92 -9.71 -14.04
C LYS A 177 0.35 -9.68 -14.91
N THR A 178 0.72 -8.51 -15.42
CA THR A 178 1.93 -8.32 -16.22
C THR A 178 3.19 -8.65 -15.42
N VAL A 179 3.28 -8.19 -14.15
CA VAL A 179 4.41 -8.51 -13.27
C VAL A 179 4.49 -10.00 -12.95
N GLN A 180 3.35 -10.65 -12.70
CA GLN A 180 3.31 -12.11 -12.50
C GLN A 180 3.81 -12.87 -13.73
N LEU A 181 3.36 -12.48 -14.93
CA LEU A 181 3.79 -13.08 -16.19
C LEU A 181 5.29 -12.84 -16.44
N LEU A 182 5.77 -11.62 -16.19
CA LEU A 182 7.19 -11.28 -16.31
C LEU A 182 8.04 -12.14 -15.38
N ASN A 183 7.65 -12.28 -14.11
CA ASN A 183 8.37 -13.11 -13.13
C ASN A 183 8.32 -14.60 -13.48
N PHE A 184 7.26 -15.07 -14.14
CA PHE A 184 7.19 -16.42 -14.66
C PHE A 184 8.19 -16.65 -15.80
N TYR A 185 8.24 -15.75 -16.78
CA TYR A 185 9.21 -15.87 -17.88
C TYR A 185 10.65 -15.66 -17.42
N LYS A 186 10.90 -14.78 -16.45
CA LYS A 186 12.23 -14.60 -15.84
C LYS A 186 12.74 -15.90 -15.20
N ARG A 187 11.88 -16.62 -14.46
CA ARG A 187 12.22 -17.92 -13.87
C ARG A 187 12.50 -18.96 -14.95
N LYS A 188 11.62 -19.10 -15.94
CA LYS A 188 11.85 -20.01 -17.08
C LYS A 188 13.16 -19.75 -17.81
N LEU A 189 13.51 -18.48 -18.01
CA LEU A 189 14.77 -18.10 -18.64
C LEU A 189 15.97 -18.48 -17.76
N GLN A 190 15.88 -18.25 -16.45
CA GLN A 190 16.91 -18.63 -15.50
C GLN A 190 17.12 -20.15 -15.49
N ASP A 191 16.05 -20.94 -15.41
CA ASP A 191 16.12 -22.41 -15.47
C ASP A 191 16.76 -22.89 -16.79
N ALA A 192 16.37 -22.29 -17.93
CA ALA A 192 16.96 -22.59 -19.23
C ALA A 192 18.46 -22.22 -19.32
N MET A 193 18.85 -21.14 -18.66
CA MET A 193 20.25 -20.71 -18.59
C MET A 193 21.07 -21.65 -17.70
N GLU A 194 20.56 -22.04 -16.53
CA GLU A 194 21.21 -22.99 -15.62
C GLU A 194 21.38 -24.37 -16.28
N THR A 195 20.34 -24.88 -16.94
CA THR A 195 20.43 -26.12 -17.74
C THR A 195 21.43 -25.99 -18.90
N SER A 196 21.46 -24.86 -19.61
CA SER A 196 22.48 -24.63 -20.65
C SER A 196 23.90 -24.65 -20.07
N THR A 197 24.14 -23.98 -18.93
CA THR A 197 25.47 -23.98 -18.31
C THR A 197 25.90 -25.36 -17.80
N SER A 198 24.98 -26.16 -17.26
CA SER A 198 25.28 -27.55 -16.85
C SER A 198 25.58 -28.44 -18.05
N LEU A 199 24.78 -28.34 -19.13
CA LEU A 199 25.05 -29.06 -20.38
C LEU A 199 26.40 -28.69 -21.00
N LEU A 200 26.80 -27.41 -20.95
CA LEU A 200 28.12 -27.00 -21.43
C LEU A 200 29.26 -27.63 -20.61
N LYS A 201 29.12 -27.70 -19.28
CA LYS A 201 30.07 -28.40 -18.41
C LYS A 201 30.14 -29.90 -18.77
N ASP A 202 28.99 -30.54 -18.92
CA ASP A 202 28.89 -31.95 -19.30
C ASP A 202 29.54 -32.23 -20.67
N ILE A 203 29.31 -31.36 -21.65
CA ILE A 203 29.93 -31.46 -22.98
C ILE A 203 31.45 -31.33 -22.85
N SER A 204 31.96 -30.41 -22.04
CA SER A 204 33.39 -30.26 -21.80
C SER A 204 33.99 -31.53 -21.18
N GLN A 205 33.36 -32.06 -20.14
CA GLN A 205 33.79 -33.30 -19.47
C GLN A 205 33.77 -34.49 -20.42
N ARG A 206 32.69 -34.67 -21.20
CA ARG A 206 32.59 -35.73 -22.21
C ARG A 206 33.66 -35.62 -23.29
N LYS A 207 33.98 -34.39 -23.75
CA LYS A 207 35.07 -34.16 -24.72
C LYS A 207 36.44 -34.56 -24.15
N GLU A 208 36.71 -34.29 -22.87
CA GLU A 208 37.95 -34.71 -22.22
C GLU A 208 38.04 -36.24 -22.07
N LEU A 209 36.96 -36.89 -21.64
CA LEU A 209 36.89 -38.34 -21.54
C LEU A 209 37.10 -39.00 -22.92
N LEU A 210 36.46 -38.45 -23.96
CA LEU A 210 36.63 -38.94 -25.33
C LEU A 210 38.09 -38.83 -25.79
N LYS A 211 38.79 -37.72 -25.48
CA LYS A 211 40.23 -37.59 -25.77
C LYS A 211 41.07 -38.64 -25.03
N LYS A 212 40.72 -38.99 -23.78
CA LYS A 212 41.43 -40.04 -23.02
C LYS A 212 41.21 -41.41 -23.67
N ILE A 213 39.97 -41.77 -23.96
CA ILE A 213 39.60 -43.02 -24.62
C ILE A 213 40.29 -43.15 -25.99
N GLN A 214 40.37 -42.07 -26.77
CA GLN A 214 41.08 -42.09 -28.06
C GLN A 214 42.58 -42.38 -27.91
N ARG A 215 43.24 -41.84 -26.87
CA ARG A 215 44.65 -42.15 -26.58
C ARG A 215 44.83 -43.60 -26.14
N GLU A 216 43.97 -44.08 -25.26
CA GLU A 216 43.96 -45.46 -24.80
C GLU A 216 43.72 -46.43 -25.96
N ALA A 217 42.75 -46.15 -26.82
CA ALA A 217 42.46 -46.96 -28.01
C ALA A 217 43.66 -47.01 -28.97
N ALA A 218 44.35 -45.88 -29.21
CA ALA A 218 45.55 -45.85 -30.04
C ALA A 218 46.68 -46.72 -29.45
N LEU A 219 46.89 -46.62 -28.13
CA LEU A 219 47.89 -47.42 -27.42
C LEU A 219 47.54 -48.92 -27.44
N VAL A 220 46.26 -49.27 -27.26
CA VAL A 220 45.80 -50.66 -27.35
C VAL A 220 45.97 -51.22 -28.76
N GLU A 221 45.69 -50.44 -29.81
CA GLU A 221 45.93 -50.88 -31.20
C GLU A 221 47.42 -51.06 -31.50
N GLU A 222 48.30 -50.20 -30.97
CA GLU A 222 49.76 -50.36 -31.08
C GLU A 222 50.22 -51.67 -30.41
N GLN A 223 49.83 -51.88 -29.15
CA GLN A 223 50.13 -53.11 -28.42
C GLN A 223 49.57 -54.36 -29.11
N ARG A 224 48.37 -54.27 -29.66
CA ARG A 224 47.76 -55.33 -30.44
C ARG A 224 48.57 -55.63 -31.69
N ALA A 225 49.01 -54.61 -32.44
CA ALA A 225 49.82 -54.78 -33.64
C ALA A 225 51.18 -55.44 -33.33
N GLU A 226 51.84 -55.04 -32.24
CA GLU A 226 53.07 -55.67 -31.75
C GLU A 226 52.84 -57.15 -31.40
N ALA A 227 51.82 -57.44 -30.60
CA ALA A 227 51.47 -58.79 -30.21
C ALA A 227 51.12 -59.66 -31.43
N GLU A 228 50.38 -59.13 -32.40
CA GLU A 228 50.09 -59.81 -33.66
C GLU A 228 51.35 -60.09 -34.49
N SER A 229 52.29 -59.14 -34.54
CA SER A 229 53.58 -59.32 -35.22
C SER A 229 54.40 -60.46 -34.59
N VAL A 230 54.53 -60.45 -33.26
CA VAL A 230 55.21 -61.53 -32.51
C VAL A 230 54.52 -62.87 -32.72
N ASN A 231 53.18 -62.92 -32.64
CA ASN A 231 52.41 -64.15 -32.87
C ASN A 231 52.63 -64.69 -34.29
N ARG A 232 52.63 -63.81 -35.31
CA ARG A 232 52.95 -64.20 -36.69
C ARG A 232 54.36 -64.78 -36.80
N GLN A 233 55.37 -64.18 -36.14
CA GLN A 233 56.73 -64.72 -36.13
C GLN A 233 56.81 -66.10 -35.45
N LEU A 234 56.15 -66.27 -34.31
CA LEU A 234 56.11 -67.56 -33.60
C LEU A 234 55.41 -68.64 -34.41
N ARG A 235 54.29 -68.31 -35.08
CA ARG A 235 53.62 -69.24 -36.01
C ARG A 235 54.51 -69.64 -37.18
N LYS A 236 55.26 -68.71 -37.76
CA LYS A 236 56.26 -69.02 -38.80
C LYS A 236 57.33 -69.98 -38.28
N LYS A 237 57.94 -69.68 -37.13
CA LYS A 237 58.92 -70.56 -36.48
C LYS A 237 58.35 -71.95 -36.20
N LEU A 238 57.09 -72.03 -35.75
CA LEU A 238 56.41 -73.30 -35.49
C LEU A 238 56.13 -74.09 -36.77
N SER A 239 55.83 -73.42 -37.89
CA SER A 239 55.68 -74.05 -39.20
C SER A 239 57.00 -74.51 -39.82
N GLU A 240 58.09 -73.75 -39.60
CA GLU A 240 59.44 -74.10 -40.08
C GLU A 240 60.11 -75.16 -39.20
N TYR A 241 59.67 -75.30 -37.95
CA TYR A 241 60.20 -76.29 -37.02
C TYR A 241 59.83 -77.70 -37.46
N ARG A 242 60.83 -78.44 -37.94
CA ARG A 242 60.73 -79.86 -38.24
C ARG A 242 61.52 -80.64 -37.20
N VAL A 243 60.87 -81.55 -36.50
CA VAL A 243 61.52 -82.42 -35.51
C VAL A 243 62.59 -83.26 -36.23
N PRO A 244 63.89 -83.11 -35.89
CA PRO A 244 64.93 -83.91 -36.51
C PRO A 244 64.72 -85.39 -36.18
N PRO A 245 64.95 -86.32 -37.12
CA PRO A 245 64.87 -87.75 -36.84
C PRO A 245 65.77 -88.11 -35.66
N VAL A 246 65.24 -88.88 -34.69
CA VAL A 246 65.91 -89.22 -33.42
C VAL A 246 67.32 -89.76 -33.64
N LEU A 247 67.52 -90.55 -34.70
CA LEU A 247 68.82 -91.09 -35.09
C LEU A 247 69.86 -89.99 -35.43
N SER A 248 69.46 -88.91 -36.11
CA SER A 248 70.36 -87.79 -36.43
C SER A 248 70.84 -87.07 -35.17
N TYR A 249 69.96 -86.91 -34.17
CA TYR A 249 70.33 -86.35 -32.88
C TYR A 249 71.30 -87.26 -32.13
N ILE A 250 71.03 -88.57 -32.10
CA ILE A 250 71.90 -89.57 -31.46
C ILE A 250 73.29 -89.55 -32.11
N TRP A 251 73.38 -89.50 -33.45
CA TRP A 251 74.66 -89.46 -34.16
C TRP A 251 75.45 -88.19 -33.85
N LYS A 252 74.80 -87.02 -33.84
CA LYS A 252 75.45 -85.77 -33.41
C LYS A 252 75.89 -85.84 -31.95
N LYS A 253 75.10 -86.47 -31.07
CA LYS A 253 75.46 -86.63 -29.66
C LYS A 253 76.65 -87.58 -29.48
N MET A 254 76.69 -88.68 -30.23
CA MET A 254 77.83 -89.60 -30.27
C MET A 254 79.10 -88.89 -30.76
N ALA A 255 79.01 -88.10 -31.82
CA ALA A 255 80.13 -87.29 -32.31
C ALA A 255 80.64 -86.29 -31.25
N VAL A 256 79.74 -85.67 -30.48
CA VAL A 256 80.12 -84.81 -29.36
C VAL A 256 80.83 -85.60 -28.26
N THR A 257 80.32 -86.78 -27.88
CA THR A 257 80.97 -87.62 -26.86
C THR A 257 82.32 -88.15 -27.31
N ASP A 258 82.48 -88.47 -28.60
CA ASP A 258 83.76 -88.90 -29.18
C ASP A 258 84.78 -87.76 -29.16
N LEU A 259 84.34 -86.54 -29.50
CA LEU A 259 85.19 -85.34 -29.38
C LEU A 259 85.57 -85.07 -27.92
N GLU A 260 84.64 -85.18 -26.97
CA GLU A 260 84.92 -85.04 -25.53
C GLU A 260 85.94 -86.08 -25.05
N ASN A 261 85.82 -87.32 -25.50
CA ASN A 261 86.78 -88.39 -25.20
C ASN A 261 88.14 -88.10 -25.83
N SER A 262 88.18 -87.59 -27.07
CA SER A 262 89.43 -87.18 -27.72
C SER A 262 90.11 -86.05 -26.94
N ILE A 263 89.34 -85.06 -26.45
CA ILE A 263 89.84 -83.97 -25.61
C ILE A 263 90.43 -84.54 -24.32
N LYS A 264 89.76 -85.47 -23.65
CA LYS A 264 90.30 -86.14 -22.45
C LYS A 264 91.58 -86.91 -22.73
N VAL A 265 91.67 -87.60 -23.87
CA VAL A 265 92.90 -88.30 -24.30
C VAL A 265 94.02 -87.30 -24.54
N TRP A 266 93.76 -86.19 -25.23
CA TRP A 266 94.74 -85.13 -25.45
C TRP A 266 95.17 -84.47 -24.13
N GLN A 267 94.25 -84.21 -23.21
CA GLN A 267 94.56 -83.74 -21.86
C GLN A 267 95.48 -84.71 -21.11
N ARG A 268 95.22 -86.03 -21.19
CA ARG A 268 96.11 -87.05 -20.61
C ARG A 268 97.48 -87.08 -21.28
N LYS A 269 97.55 -86.96 -22.61
CA LYS A 269 98.84 -86.89 -23.34
C LYS A 269 99.64 -85.67 -22.93
N VAL A 270 99.00 -84.51 -22.79
CA VAL A 270 99.62 -83.28 -22.29
C VAL A 270 100.13 -83.49 -20.86
N ALA A 271 99.33 -84.07 -19.97
CA ALA A 271 99.76 -84.35 -18.60
C ALA A 271 100.96 -85.33 -18.53
N ILE A 272 101.00 -86.36 -19.38
CA ILE A 272 102.16 -87.26 -19.48
C ILE A 272 103.39 -86.51 -20.00
N ALA A 273 103.23 -85.66 -21.02
CA ALA A 273 104.33 -84.84 -21.54
C ALA A 273 104.85 -83.83 -20.51
N GLU A 274 103.97 -83.24 -19.70
CA GLU A 274 104.33 -82.37 -18.58
C GLU A 274 105.07 -83.15 -17.49
N MET A 275 104.60 -84.35 -17.13
CA MET A 275 105.26 -85.22 -16.16
C MET A 275 106.63 -85.72 -16.64
N THR A 276 106.77 -86.11 -17.92
CA THR A 276 108.06 -86.50 -18.48
C THR A 276 109.01 -85.31 -18.52
N LEU A 277 108.56 -84.13 -18.96
CA LEU A 277 109.34 -82.89 -18.87
C LEU A 277 109.78 -82.60 -17.42
N GLN A 278 108.88 -82.78 -16.44
CA GLN A 278 109.20 -82.60 -15.03
C GLN A 278 110.22 -83.65 -14.55
N SER A 279 110.14 -84.89 -15.00
CA SER A 279 111.12 -85.94 -14.69
C SER A 279 112.49 -85.66 -15.32
N TYR A 280 112.54 -85.20 -16.59
CA TYR A 280 113.76 -84.74 -17.24
C TYR A 280 114.36 -83.53 -16.52
N ARG A 281 113.52 -82.58 -16.05
CA ARG A 281 113.98 -81.46 -15.20
C ARG A 281 114.54 -81.94 -13.86
N ARG A 282 113.93 -82.94 -13.23
CA ARG A 282 114.45 -83.54 -11.96
C ARG A 282 115.76 -84.28 -12.19
N ALA A 283 115.87 -85.09 -13.25
CA ALA A 283 117.09 -85.79 -13.62
C ALA A 283 118.21 -84.81 -14.00
N TRP A 284 117.91 -83.77 -14.77
CA TRP A 284 118.85 -82.69 -15.09
C TRP A 284 119.30 -81.93 -13.83
N ASN A 285 118.40 -81.65 -12.88
CA ASN A 285 118.76 -81.02 -11.62
C ASN A 285 119.61 -81.94 -10.71
N GLN A 286 119.41 -83.27 -10.74
CA GLN A 286 120.30 -84.22 -10.04
C GLN A 286 121.70 -84.22 -10.66
N VAL A 287 121.82 -84.23 -11.99
CA VAL A 287 123.11 -84.14 -12.70
C VAL A 287 123.81 -82.80 -12.43
N LYS A 288 123.04 -81.70 -12.34
CA LYS A 288 123.55 -80.36 -11.97
C LYS A 288 124.03 -80.28 -10.51
N MET A 289 123.45 -81.07 -9.61
CA MET A 289 123.84 -81.11 -8.18
C MET A 289 125.00 -82.07 -7.90
N SER A 290 125.25 -83.07 -8.76
CA SER A 290 126.49 -83.86 -8.74
C SER A 290 127.70 -83.10 -9.33
N GLY A 291 127.49 -81.99 -10.02
CA GLY A 291 128.55 -81.04 -10.42
C GLY A 291 129.01 -80.08 -9.32
N ASN A 292 128.73 -80.35 -8.03
CA ASN A 292 129.07 -79.43 -6.93
C ASN A 292 129.61 -80.09 -5.64
N ARG A 293 130.11 -81.35 -5.71
CA ARG A 293 131.01 -81.94 -4.69
C ARG A 293 132.05 -82.84 -5.37
N HIS A 294 133.29 -82.36 -5.36
CA HIS A 294 134.54 -82.86 -5.96
C HIS A 294 134.78 -82.50 -7.43
#